data_AF-A0A524KQJ6-F1
#
_entry.id   AF-A0A524KQJ6-F1
#
_cell.length_a   1.000
_cell.length_b   1.000
_cell.length_c   1.000
_cell.angle_alpha   90.00
_cell.angle_beta   90.00
_cell.angle_gamma   90.00
#
_symmetry.space_group_name_H-M   'P 1'
#
loop_
_entity.id
_entity.type
_entity.pdbx_description
1 polymer ?
#
loop_
_entity_poly.entity_id
_entity_poly.type
_entity_poly.pdbx_seq_one_letter_code
_entity_poly.pdbx_strand_id
1 'polypeptide(L)'
;MLSRDGEAGFSVRKLGLRIGVDPMTVLHHFGSKHELLRRIADRALATVELPHPSADWRADLRNVAAAYRDLAHRHPRVVHLHFRFHATGPTDHASSEVVYRALRTAGLPDADSAGLGLAFYAFLLGYALAEAEGLMRPISDEDEAELRELDPLACPATLALIPAFKALNPDAAFGASVEAFIDGVSCRCRIGPGS
;
A
#
# COMPACT_ATOMS: atom_id res chain seq x y z
N MET A 1 10.84 -18.02 3.23
CA MET A 1 9.75 -18.65 4.00
C MET A 1 8.52 -17.81 3.86
N LEU A 2 8.39 -16.62 4.49
CA LEU A 2 7.17 -15.80 4.33
C LEU A 2 6.79 -15.55 2.86
N SER A 3 7.74 -15.08 2.04
CA SER A 3 7.49 -14.84 0.61
C SER A 3 7.11 -16.10 -0.19
N ARG A 4 7.50 -17.30 0.28
CA ARG A 4 7.28 -18.58 -0.42
C ARG A 4 6.07 -19.37 0.09
N ASP A 5 5.81 -19.32 1.38
CA ASP A 5 4.87 -20.20 2.09
C ASP A 5 3.72 -19.40 2.74
N GLY A 6 3.77 -18.06 2.64
CA GLY A 6 2.83 -17.17 3.32
C GLY A 6 2.96 -17.22 4.84
N GLU A 7 2.09 -16.49 5.53
CA GLU A 7 2.07 -16.50 7.00
C GLU A 7 1.64 -17.84 7.59
N ALA A 8 0.66 -18.51 6.98
CA ALA A 8 0.19 -19.83 7.44
C ALA A 8 1.32 -20.87 7.41
N GLY A 9 2.21 -20.77 6.41
CA GLY A 9 3.41 -21.60 6.33
C GLY A 9 4.51 -21.24 7.31
N PHE A 10 4.47 -20.03 7.90
CA PHE A 10 5.54 -19.47 8.73
C PHE A 10 5.33 -19.72 10.23
N SER A 11 6.37 -20.27 10.88
CA SER A 11 6.48 -20.30 12.33
C SER A 11 7.92 -20.08 12.76
N VAL A 12 8.09 -19.53 13.97
CA VAL A 12 9.42 -19.35 14.59
C VAL A 12 10.13 -20.69 14.73
N ARG A 13 9.38 -21.77 15.00
CA ARG A 13 9.93 -23.13 15.05
C ARG A 13 10.55 -23.56 13.71
N LYS A 14 9.82 -23.39 12.60
CA LYS A 14 10.35 -23.70 11.26
C LYS A 14 11.51 -22.78 10.89
N LEU A 15 11.49 -21.51 11.32
CA LEU A 15 12.60 -20.58 11.11
C LEU A 15 13.85 -21.05 11.84
N GLY A 16 13.75 -21.38 13.12
CA GLY A 16 14.86 -21.86 13.95
C GLY A 16 15.49 -23.12 13.35
N LEU A 17 14.67 -24.11 12.99
CA LEU A 17 15.14 -25.33 12.31
C LEU A 17 15.91 -25.02 11.01
N ARG A 18 15.45 -24.04 10.22
CA ARG A 18 16.11 -23.68 8.96
C ARG A 18 17.46 -22.98 9.16
N ILE A 19 17.62 -22.21 10.24
CA ILE A 19 18.86 -21.45 10.51
C ILE A 19 19.75 -22.12 11.58
N GLY A 20 19.38 -23.32 12.05
CA GLY A 20 20.16 -24.11 13.00
C GLY A 20 20.16 -23.61 14.44
N VAL A 21 19.13 -22.85 14.86
CA VAL A 21 19.02 -22.33 16.23
C VAL A 21 17.69 -22.71 16.89
N ASP A 22 17.67 -22.74 18.22
CA ASP A 22 16.45 -22.99 18.98
C ASP A 22 15.44 -21.83 18.78
N PRO A 23 14.12 -22.11 18.70
CA PRO A 23 13.11 -21.07 18.54
C PRO A 23 13.13 -20.00 19.64
N MET A 24 13.51 -20.35 20.87
CA MET A 24 13.67 -19.41 21.98
C MET A 24 14.85 -18.46 21.75
N THR A 25 15.93 -18.89 21.09
CA THR A 25 17.03 -18.00 20.69
C THR A 25 16.55 -16.94 19.70
N VAL A 26 15.71 -17.33 18.74
CA VAL A 26 15.10 -16.38 17.79
C VAL A 26 14.22 -15.38 18.53
N LEU A 27 13.33 -15.87 19.41
CA LEU A 27 12.46 -14.99 20.19
C LEU A 27 13.21 -14.10 21.16
N HIS A 28 14.33 -14.56 21.71
CA HIS A 28 15.17 -13.72 22.57
C HIS A 28 15.77 -12.55 21.78
N HIS A 29 16.28 -12.80 20.57
CA HIS A 29 16.85 -11.75 19.72
C HIS A 29 15.83 -10.73 19.25
N PHE A 30 14.64 -11.18 18.85
CA PHE A 30 13.59 -10.31 18.30
C PHE A 30 12.52 -9.89 19.33
N GLY A 31 12.56 -10.39 20.56
CA GLY A 31 11.54 -10.18 21.59
C GLY A 31 10.25 -10.98 21.41
N SER A 32 9.65 -10.97 20.21
CA SER A 32 8.40 -11.69 19.94
C SER A 32 8.21 -12.07 18.46
N LYS A 33 7.26 -12.96 18.15
CA LYS A 33 6.86 -13.22 16.75
C LYS A 33 6.32 -11.95 16.08
N HIS A 34 5.61 -11.11 16.84
CA HIS A 34 5.05 -9.86 16.34
C HIS A 34 6.16 -8.88 15.92
N GLU A 35 7.18 -8.69 16.76
CA GLU A 35 8.33 -7.84 16.44
C GLU A 35 9.21 -8.45 15.33
N LEU A 36 9.36 -9.78 15.29
CA LEU A 36 10.01 -10.44 14.15
C LEU A 36 9.29 -10.14 12.82
N LEU A 37 7.95 -10.21 12.80
CA LEU A 37 7.17 -9.85 11.60
C LEU A 37 7.33 -8.37 11.25
N ARG A 38 7.35 -7.48 12.25
CA ARG A 38 7.63 -6.05 12.08
C ARG A 38 8.97 -5.82 11.37
N ARG A 39 10.04 -6.49 11.83
CA ARG A 39 11.38 -6.40 11.22
C ARG A 39 11.45 -7.00 9.83
N ILE A 40 10.71 -8.07 9.57
CA ILE A 40 10.61 -8.66 8.23
C ILE A 40 9.95 -7.67 7.27
N ALA A 41 8.90 -6.96 7.70
CA ALA A 41 8.23 -5.95 6.89
C ALA A 41 9.17 -4.79 6.54
N ASP A 42 9.84 -4.20 7.54
CA ASP A 42 10.83 -3.12 7.30
C ASP A 42 11.97 -3.57 6.38
N ARG A 43 12.44 -4.81 6.55
CA ARG A 43 13.48 -5.38 5.69
C ARG A 43 13.00 -5.60 4.26
N ALA A 44 11.72 -5.94 4.06
CA ALA A 44 11.14 -6.07 2.73
C ALA A 44 11.02 -4.70 2.05
N LEU A 45 10.60 -3.66 2.77
CA LEU A 45 10.59 -2.28 2.27
C LEU A 45 12.01 -1.83 1.87
N ALA A 46 13.05 -2.24 2.61
CA ALA A 46 14.44 -1.94 2.27
C ALA A 46 14.95 -2.63 0.99
N THR A 47 14.12 -3.42 0.30
CA THR A 47 14.45 -4.01 -1.01
C THR A 47 14.00 -3.15 -2.19
N VAL A 48 13.18 -2.13 -1.96
CA VAL A 48 12.78 -1.15 -2.99
C VAL A 48 13.54 0.15 -2.81
N GLU A 49 13.66 0.91 -3.89
CA GLU A 49 14.28 2.22 -3.86
C GLU A 49 13.28 3.24 -3.30
N LEU A 50 13.56 3.74 -2.10
CA LEU A 50 12.78 4.82 -1.50
C LEU A 50 13.28 6.17 -2.01
N PRO A 51 12.38 7.11 -2.35
CA PRO A 51 12.79 8.44 -2.74
C PRO A 51 13.45 9.20 -1.58
N HIS A 52 14.31 10.15 -1.94
CA HIS A 52 14.77 11.17 -1.02
C HIS A 52 13.79 12.36 -1.09
N PRO A 53 13.50 13.04 0.03
CA PRO A 53 12.58 14.17 0.00
C PRO A 53 13.13 15.32 -0.83
N SER A 54 12.29 15.91 -1.69
CA SER A 54 12.67 16.98 -2.62
C SER A 54 11.91 18.28 -2.31
N ALA A 55 11.93 19.23 -3.25
CA ALA A 55 11.10 20.43 -3.19
C ALA A 55 9.76 20.25 -3.94
N ASP A 56 9.65 19.22 -4.79
CA ASP A 56 8.43 18.88 -5.49
C ASP A 56 7.65 17.83 -4.69
N TRP A 57 6.78 18.33 -3.81
CA TRP A 57 5.97 17.47 -2.96
C TRP A 57 5.07 16.50 -3.74
N ARG A 58 4.67 16.83 -4.97
CA ARG A 58 3.86 15.94 -5.80
C ARG A 58 4.71 14.78 -6.31
N ALA A 59 5.92 15.08 -6.78
CA ALA A 59 6.87 14.04 -7.19
C ALA A 59 7.22 13.12 -6.02
N ASP A 60 7.43 13.67 -4.81
CA ASP A 60 7.71 12.88 -3.62
C ASP A 60 6.60 11.87 -3.31
N LEU A 61 5.33 12.31 -3.30
CA LEU A 61 4.19 11.40 -3.09
C LEU A 61 4.07 10.33 -4.18
N ARG A 62 4.26 10.69 -5.46
CA ARG A 62 4.26 9.72 -6.57
C ARG A 62 5.34 8.66 -6.40
N ASN A 63 6.55 9.08 -6.04
CA ASN A 63 7.68 8.17 -5.90
C ASN A 63 7.50 7.22 -4.71
N VAL A 64 6.94 7.70 -3.59
CA VAL A 64 6.58 6.81 -2.47
C VAL A 64 5.49 5.82 -2.89
N ALA A 65 4.45 6.28 -3.59
CA ALA A 65 3.40 5.40 -4.10
C ALA A 65 3.97 4.30 -5.02
N ALA A 66 4.85 4.67 -5.95
CA ALA A 66 5.52 3.72 -6.84
C ALA A 66 6.37 2.71 -6.05
N ALA A 67 7.12 3.16 -5.04
CA ALA A 67 7.94 2.27 -4.21
C ALA A 67 7.09 1.24 -3.43
N TYR A 68 5.95 1.64 -2.87
CA TYR A 68 5.06 0.71 -2.16
C TYR A 68 4.36 -0.27 -3.11
N ARG A 69 4.04 0.17 -4.34
CA ARG A 69 3.50 -0.74 -5.36
C ARG A 69 4.55 -1.74 -5.85
N ASP A 70 5.78 -1.30 -6.06
CA ASP A 70 6.92 -2.20 -6.36
C ASP A 70 7.16 -3.20 -5.21
N LEU A 71 7.06 -2.75 -3.95
CA LEU A 71 7.14 -3.62 -2.78
C LEU A 71 6.02 -4.69 -2.81
N ALA A 72 4.80 -4.29 -3.15
CA ALA A 72 3.67 -5.21 -3.28
C ALA A 72 3.89 -6.27 -4.37
N HIS A 73 4.42 -5.86 -5.53
CA HIS A 73 4.73 -6.80 -6.62
C HIS A 73 5.89 -7.73 -6.28
N ARG A 74 6.95 -7.24 -5.62
CA ARG A 74 8.11 -8.06 -5.22
C ARG A 74 7.79 -9.00 -4.05
N HIS A 75 6.97 -8.56 -3.11
CA HIS A 75 6.67 -9.29 -1.88
C HIS A 75 5.16 -9.31 -1.55
N PRO A 76 4.31 -9.88 -2.41
CA PRO A 76 2.85 -9.84 -2.26
C PRO A 76 2.36 -10.50 -0.97
N ARG A 77 3.11 -11.47 -0.45
CA ARG A 77 2.82 -12.18 0.82
C ARG A 77 3.41 -11.53 2.06
N VAL A 78 3.98 -10.34 1.94
CA VAL A 78 4.65 -9.61 3.03
C VAL A 78 4.13 -8.19 3.14
N VAL A 79 3.75 -7.55 2.02
CA VAL A 79 3.31 -6.14 2.00
C VAL A 79 2.17 -5.88 3.00
N HIS A 80 1.26 -6.83 3.18
CA HIS A 80 0.13 -6.73 4.10
C HIS A 80 0.54 -6.64 5.58
N LEU A 81 1.78 -6.99 5.94
CA LEU A 81 2.28 -6.80 7.31
C LEU A 81 2.32 -5.33 7.72
N HIS A 82 2.48 -4.40 6.77
CA HIS A 82 2.57 -2.97 7.06
C HIS A 82 1.26 -2.41 7.64
N PHE A 83 0.11 -3.06 7.40
CA PHE A 83 -1.16 -2.68 8.04
C PHE A 83 -1.18 -2.85 9.57
N ARG A 84 -0.28 -3.67 10.12
CA ARG A 84 -0.33 -4.07 11.53
C ARG A 84 0.44 -3.12 12.44
N PHE A 85 1.14 -2.14 11.87
CA PHE A 85 2.05 -1.27 12.60
C PHE A 85 1.89 0.17 12.14
N HIS A 86 2.07 1.12 13.06
CA HIS A 86 2.16 2.53 12.70
C HIS A 86 3.43 2.85 11.90
N ALA A 87 4.50 2.10 12.16
CA ALA A 87 5.72 2.04 11.36
C ALA A 87 6.39 0.69 11.65
N THR A 88 7.17 0.16 10.72
CA THR A 88 7.82 -1.15 10.83
C THR A 88 9.28 -1.03 11.26
N GLY A 89 9.96 0.07 10.93
CA GLY A 89 11.34 0.30 11.34
C GLY A 89 11.97 1.52 10.69
N PRO A 90 13.32 1.62 10.71
CA PRO A 90 14.03 2.79 10.19
C PRO A 90 13.72 3.10 8.72
N THR A 91 13.51 2.06 7.90
CA THR A 91 13.23 2.22 6.47
C THR A 91 11.86 2.84 6.27
N ASP A 92 10.87 2.35 7.01
CA ASP A 92 9.48 2.86 6.98
C ASP A 92 9.38 4.27 7.57
N HIS A 93 10.17 4.58 8.60
CA HIS A 93 10.29 5.94 9.12
C HIS A 93 10.90 6.90 8.10
N ALA A 94 11.90 6.48 7.33
CA ALA A 94 12.47 7.30 6.25
C ALA A 94 11.44 7.57 5.15
N SER A 95 10.65 6.58 4.74
CA SER A 95 9.53 6.79 3.82
C SER A 95 8.47 7.73 4.40
N SER A 96 8.11 7.53 5.67
CA SER A 96 7.15 8.38 6.39
C SER A 96 7.59 9.84 6.40
N GLU A 97 8.88 10.10 6.64
CA GLU A 97 9.44 11.44 6.61
C GLU A 97 9.26 12.12 5.24
N VAL A 98 9.47 11.39 4.13
CA VAL A 98 9.23 11.92 2.77
C VAL A 98 7.77 12.37 2.62
N VAL A 99 6.82 11.53 3.02
CA VAL A 99 5.39 11.83 2.91
C VAL A 99 4.99 13.01 3.80
N TYR A 100 5.38 13.01 5.08
CA TYR A 100 5.00 14.08 6.00
C TYR A 100 5.64 15.41 5.61
N ARG A 101 6.90 15.41 5.15
CA ARG A 101 7.53 16.61 4.61
C ARG A 101 6.80 17.09 3.36
N ALA A 102 6.46 16.21 2.42
CA ALA A 102 5.73 16.56 1.22
C ALA A 102 4.37 17.23 1.55
N LEU A 103 3.59 16.66 2.47
CA LEU A 103 2.31 17.22 2.90
C LEU A 103 2.46 18.59 3.57
N ARG A 104 3.48 18.78 4.41
CA ARG A 104 3.78 20.09 5.01
C ARG A 104 4.26 21.09 3.95
N THR A 105 5.09 20.67 3.00
CA THR A 105 5.53 21.51 1.87
C THR A 105 4.37 21.90 0.94
N ALA A 106 3.34 21.06 0.83
CA ALA A 106 2.11 21.40 0.12
C ALA A 106 1.32 22.54 0.78
N GLY A 107 1.57 22.81 2.08
CA GLY A 107 0.93 23.86 2.86
C GLY A 107 -0.20 23.37 3.77
N LEU A 108 -0.30 22.06 4.02
CA LEU A 108 -1.29 21.53 4.95
C LEU A 108 -0.94 21.87 6.41
N PRO A 109 -1.95 22.16 7.26
CA PRO A 109 -1.76 22.20 8.71
C PRO A 109 -1.18 20.88 9.26
N ASP A 110 -0.51 20.91 10.40
CA ASP A 110 0.16 19.72 10.95
C ASP A 110 -0.83 18.58 11.28
N ALA A 111 -2.02 18.91 11.79
CA ALA A 111 -3.08 17.92 12.07
C ALA A 111 -3.55 17.21 10.78
N ASP A 112 -3.74 17.98 9.70
CA ASP A 112 -4.12 17.44 8.39
C ASP A 112 -2.98 16.63 7.78
N SER A 113 -1.73 17.10 7.91
CA SER A 113 -0.54 16.39 7.43
C SER A 113 -0.38 15.02 8.09
N ALA A 114 -0.60 14.93 9.41
CA ALA A 114 -0.56 13.66 10.12
C ALA A 114 -1.69 12.72 9.67
N GLY A 115 -2.93 13.21 9.65
CA GLY A 115 -4.09 12.41 9.27
C GLY A 115 -4.04 11.93 7.82
N LEU A 116 -3.73 12.83 6.88
CA LEU A 116 -3.64 12.50 5.45
C LEU A 116 -2.41 11.65 5.13
N GLY A 117 -1.30 11.80 5.86
CA GLY A 117 -0.15 10.92 5.67
C GLY A 117 -0.48 9.47 6.06
N LEU A 118 -1.19 9.25 7.16
CA LEU A 118 -1.70 7.91 7.50
C LEU A 118 -2.71 7.39 6.47
N ALA A 119 -3.63 8.25 6.02
CA ALA A 119 -4.61 7.89 5.00
C ALA A 119 -3.94 7.51 3.67
N PHE A 120 -2.83 8.17 3.31
CA PHE A 120 -2.05 7.86 2.11
C PHE A 120 -1.48 6.44 2.18
N TYR A 121 -0.87 6.05 3.30
CA TYR A 121 -0.38 4.68 3.48
C TYR A 121 -1.50 3.65 3.51
N ALA A 122 -2.61 3.95 4.20
CA ALA A 122 -3.78 3.07 4.21
C ALA A 122 -4.34 2.85 2.80
N PHE A 123 -4.41 3.91 1.99
CA PHE A 123 -4.79 3.86 0.58
C PHE A 123 -3.81 2.98 -0.23
N LEU A 124 -2.50 3.24 -0.16
CA LEU A 124 -1.51 2.50 -0.95
C LEU A 124 -1.50 1.01 -0.60
N LEU A 125 -1.51 0.68 0.69
CA LEU A 125 -1.51 -0.70 1.15
C LEU A 125 -2.84 -1.40 0.80
N GLY A 126 -3.97 -0.69 0.88
CA GLY A 126 -5.29 -1.20 0.51
C GLY A 126 -5.39 -1.48 -0.98
N TYR A 127 -4.90 -0.55 -1.78
CA TYR A 127 -4.83 -0.71 -3.23
C TYR A 127 -3.92 -1.87 -3.62
N ALA A 128 -2.73 -1.95 -3.02
CA ALA A 128 -1.79 -3.05 -3.26
C ALA A 128 -2.39 -4.42 -2.93
N LEU A 129 -3.15 -4.52 -1.83
CA LEU A 129 -3.84 -5.76 -1.47
C LEU A 129 -4.96 -6.09 -2.46
N ALA A 130 -5.77 -5.11 -2.83
CA ALA A 130 -6.82 -5.27 -3.84
C ALA A 130 -6.25 -5.72 -5.19
N GLU A 131 -5.13 -5.14 -5.62
CA GLU A 131 -4.43 -5.51 -6.84
C GLU A 131 -3.88 -6.95 -6.76
N ALA A 132 -3.23 -7.31 -5.65
CA ALA A 132 -2.67 -8.65 -5.44
C ALA A 132 -3.74 -9.76 -5.42
N GLU A 133 -4.93 -9.46 -4.88
CA GLU A 133 -6.08 -10.37 -4.87
C GLU A 133 -6.91 -10.31 -6.16
N GLY A 134 -6.48 -9.50 -7.15
CA GLY A 134 -7.07 -9.47 -8.48
C GLY A 134 -8.29 -8.56 -8.64
N LEU A 135 -8.66 -7.75 -7.64
CA LEU A 135 -9.78 -6.80 -7.76
C LEU A 135 -9.55 -5.78 -8.88
N MET A 136 -8.31 -5.41 -9.13
CA MET A 136 -7.95 -4.41 -10.15
C MET A 136 -7.78 -5.01 -11.55
N ARG A 137 -7.97 -6.32 -11.73
CA ARG A 137 -7.85 -6.97 -13.06
C ARG A 137 -9.09 -6.64 -13.91
N PRO A 138 -8.97 -6.64 -15.25
CA PRO A 138 -10.15 -6.61 -16.11
C PRO A 138 -11.15 -7.70 -15.75
N ILE A 139 -12.44 -7.40 -15.76
CA ILE A 139 -13.47 -8.42 -15.51
C ILE A 139 -13.34 -9.54 -16.54
N SER A 140 -13.51 -10.78 -16.08
CA SER A 140 -13.52 -11.96 -16.94
C SER A 140 -14.84 -12.07 -17.73
N ASP A 141 -14.89 -12.98 -18.70
CA ASP A 141 -16.15 -13.26 -19.41
C ASP A 141 -17.22 -13.86 -18.47
N GLU A 142 -16.80 -14.55 -17.40
CA GLU A 142 -17.70 -15.06 -16.35
C GLU A 142 -18.28 -13.91 -15.53
N ASP A 143 -17.44 -13.00 -15.03
CA ASP A 143 -17.87 -11.79 -14.32
C ASP A 143 -18.82 -10.94 -15.19
N GLU A 144 -18.51 -10.80 -16.49
CA GLU A 144 -19.35 -10.07 -17.43
C GLU A 144 -20.72 -10.75 -17.64
N ALA A 145 -20.75 -12.07 -17.76
CA ALA A 145 -22.00 -12.82 -17.88
C ALA A 145 -22.88 -12.62 -16.63
N GLU A 146 -22.30 -12.68 -15.43
CA GLU A 146 -23.00 -12.39 -14.18
C GLU A 146 -23.56 -10.96 -14.17
N LEU A 147 -22.76 -9.96 -14.56
CA LEU A 147 -23.20 -8.58 -14.60
C LEU A 147 -24.37 -8.36 -15.57
N ARG A 148 -24.40 -9.08 -16.71
CA ARG A 148 -25.47 -8.95 -17.71
C ARG A 148 -26.82 -9.50 -17.26
N GLU A 149 -26.85 -10.35 -16.23
CA GLU A 149 -28.09 -10.85 -15.64
C GLU A 149 -28.72 -9.87 -14.63
N LEU A 150 -28.03 -8.77 -14.29
CA LEU A 150 -28.57 -7.74 -13.41
C LEU A 150 -29.75 -7.00 -14.05
N ASP A 151 -30.74 -6.61 -13.24
CA ASP A 151 -31.86 -5.78 -13.68
C ASP A 151 -31.36 -4.41 -14.19
N PRO A 152 -31.57 -4.07 -15.49
CA PRO A 152 -31.11 -2.81 -16.04
C PRO A 152 -31.73 -1.56 -15.42
N LEU A 153 -32.92 -1.67 -14.82
CA LEU A 153 -33.55 -0.56 -14.11
C LEU A 153 -32.94 -0.35 -12.72
N ALA A 154 -32.46 -1.42 -12.07
CA ALA A 154 -31.83 -1.36 -10.77
C ALA A 154 -30.33 -1.00 -10.86
N CYS A 155 -29.62 -1.50 -11.87
CA CYS A 155 -28.17 -1.37 -12.01
C CYS A 155 -27.70 -0.72 -13.34
N PRO A 156 -28.31 0.41 -13.79
CA PRO A 156 -27.99 0.98 -15.10
C PRO A 156 -26.52 1.43 -15.24
N ALA A 157 -25.94 2.00 -14.19
CA ALA A 157 -24.55 2.46 -14.21
C ALA A 157 -23.55 1.30 -14.29
N THR A 158 -23.78 0.22 -13.53
CA THR A 158 -22.91 -0.96 -13.53
C THR A 158 -22.86 -1.60 -14.92
N LEU A 159 -24.03 -1.80 -15.54
CA LEU A 159 -24.14 -2.34 -16.88
C LEU A 159 -23.44 -1.46 -17.92
N ALA A 160 -23.61 -0.14 -17.83
CA ALA A 160 -22.98 0.80 -18.74
C ALA A 160 -21.44 0.79 -18.66
N LEU A 161 -20.87 0.41 -17.52
CA LEU A 161 -19.42 0.37 -17.29
C LEU A 161 -18.77 -0.96 -17.69
N ILE A 162 -19.54 -2.00 -18.08
CA ILE A 162 -18.98 -3.29 -18.52
C ILE A 162 -17.83 -3.13 -19.55
N PRO A 163 -17.96 -2.35 -20.64
CA PRO A 163 -16.87 -2.17 -21.59
C PRO A 163 -15.61 -1.56 -20.96
N ALA A 164 -15.78 -0.63 -20.02
CA ALA A 164 -14.68 0.01 -19.32
C ALA A 164 -14.00 -0.95 -18.32
N PHE A 165 -14.77 -1.79 -17.62
CA PHE A 165 -14.24 -2.83 -16.75
C PHE A 165 -13.45 -3.89 -17.52
N LYS A 166 -13.87 -4.25 -18.75
CA LYS A 166 -13.11 -5.17 -19.61
C LYS A 166 -11.82 -4.55 -20.15
N ALA A 167 -11.81 -3.24 -20.37
CA ALA A 167 -10.66 -2.51 -20.89
C ALA A 167 -9.76 -1.93 -19.79
N LEU A 168 -10.03 -2.24 -18.51
CA LEU A 168 -9.32 -1.65 -17.38
C LEU A 168 -7.82 -1.96 -17.46
N ASN A 169 -6.99 -0.92 -17.44
CA ASN A 169 -5.54 -1.08 -17.31
C ASN A 169 -5.14 -0.84 -15.84
N PRO A 170 -4.64 -1.85 -15.11
CA PRO A 170 -4.27 -1.71 -13.70
C PRO A 170 -3.23 -0.61 -13.45
N ASP A 171 -2.24 -0.45 -14.33
CA ASP A 171 -1.20 0.57 -14.18
C ASP A 171 -1.75 1.99 -14.33
N ALA A 172 -2.62 2.19 -15.32
CA ALA A 172 -3.27 3.47 -15.53
C ALA A 172 -4.23 3.79 -14.36
N ALA A 173 -4.96 2.77 -13.87
CA ALA A 173 -5.86 2.93 -12.74
C ALA A 173 -5.10 3.30 -11.45
N PHE A 174 -3.93 2.72 -11.21
CA PHE A 174 -3.11 3.07 -10.05
C PHE A 174 -2.61 4.51 -10.15
N GLY A 175 -2.02 4.87 -11.30
CA GLY A 175 -1.54 6.23 -11.55
C GLY A 175 -2.63 7.28 -11.35
N ALA A 176 -3.82 7.05 -11.95
CA ALA A 176 -4.97 7.93 -11.79
C ALA A 176 -5.44 8.04 -10.32
N SER A 177 -5.37 6.95 -9.55
CA SER A 177 -5.77 6.96 -8.13
C SER A 177 -4.79 7.76 -7.27
N VAL A 178 -3.49 7.66 -7.55
CA VAL A 178 -2.45 8.47 -6.89
C VAL A 178 -2.61 9.95 -7.22
N GLU A 179 -2.85 10.29 -8.50
CA GLU A 179 -3.12 11.67 -8.90
C GLU A 179 -4.38 12.22 -8.21
N ALA A 180 -5.46 11.43 -8.13
CA ALA A 180 -6.68 11.85 -7.44
C ALA A 180 -6.42 12.19 -5.95
N PHE A 181 -5.56 11.43 -5.27
CA PHE A 181 -5.14 11.75 -3.91
C PHE A 181 -4.35 13.07 -3.86
N ILE A 182 -3.37 13.26 -4.74
CA ILE A 182 -2.52 14.45 -4.83
C ILE A 182 -3.34 15.71 -5.16
N ASP A 183 -4.31 15.59 -6.06
CA ASP A 183 -5.23 16.67 -6.42
C ASP A 183 -6.15 17.01 -5.25
N GLY A 184 -6.62 16.00 -4.52
CA GLY A 184 -7.35 16.17 -3.26
C GLY A 184 -6.57 16.97 -2.21
N VAL A 185 -5.28 16.66 -2.03
CA VAL A 185 -4.37 17.44 -1.18
C VAL A 185 -4.23 18.88 -1.70
N SER A 186 -4.02 19.04 -3.01
CA SER A 186 -3.87 20.35 -3.66
C SER A 186 -5.08 21.26 -3.42
N CYS A 187 -6.29 20.71 -3.53
CA CYS A 187 -7.53 21.45 -3.30
C CYS A 187 -7.65 21.92 -1.85
N ARG A 188 -7.27 21.10 -0.87
CA ARG A 188 -7.33 21.46 0.56
C ARG A 188 -6.33 22.57 0.92
N CYS A 189 -5.15 22.58 0.29
CA CYS A 189 -4.15 23.63 0.50
C CYS A 189 -4.64 25.00 0.00
N ARG A 190 -5.46 25.03 -1.06
CA ARG A 190 -6.05 26.27 -1.60
C ARG A 190 -7.19 26.85 -0.73
N ILE A 191 -7.73 26.05 0.19
CA ILE A 191 -8.89 26.39 1.03
C ILE A 191 -8.45 26.77 2.47
N GLY A 192 -7.14 26.87 2.74
CA GLY A 192 -6.59 27.26 4.05
C GLY A 192 -7.12 28.61 4.56
N PRO A 193 -7.25 28.80 5.89
CA PRO A 193 -8.24 29.69 6.51
C PRO A 193 -7.91 31.17 6.24
N GLY A 194 -8.67 31.78 5.34
CA GLY A 194 -8.50 33.16 4.90
C GLY A 194 -9.64 33.66 4.02
N SER A 195 -10.87 33.20 4.26
CA SER A 195 -12.12 33.80 3.76
C SER A 195 -13.10 33.93 4.90
#